data_AF-A0A494TJ75-F1
#
_entry.id   AF-A0A494TJ75-F1
#
_cell.length_a   1.000
_cell.length_b   1.000
_cell.length_c   1.000
_cell.angle_alpha   90.00
_cell.angle_beta   90.00
_cell.angle_gamma   90.00
#
_symmetry.space_group_name_H-M   'P 1'
#
loop_
_entity.id
_entity.type
_entity.pdbx_description
1 polymer ?
#
loop_
_entity_poly.entity_id
_entity_poly.type
_entity_poly.pdbx_seq_one_letter_code
_entity_poly.pdbx_strand_id
1 'polypeptide(L)'
;MLSQSEQANLNLEQARNLRASGSSYRDIGRQLAITSGQLGHIRRTLKREKGARTRLRSAKPNATDRDLPVSQSALPSGLRRFLTSSGYRTLGDLADKLADPDFRGLESMPGIGPYRARLVKGVLDQFGLLSGPSDLQAAIEKLFPELGHAPLPIQDLQSETCR
;
A
#
# COMPACT_ATOMS: atom_id res chain seq x y z
N MET A 1 -1.56 0.66 -24.94
CA MET A 1 -2.72 1.46 -24.48
C MET A 1 -3.27 0.83 -23.21
N LEU A 2 -3.58 1.63 -22.19
CA LEU A 2 -4.22 1.14 -20.97
C LEU A 2 -5.69 0.80 -21.26
N SER A 3 -6.22 -0.22 -20.58
CA SER A 3 -7.67 -0.47 -20.58
C SER A 3 -8.42 0.69 -19.92
N GLN A 4 -9.72 0.83 -20.22
CA GLN A 4 -10.56 1.86 -19.59
C GLN A 4 -10.55 1.77 -18.05
N SER A 5 -10.50 0.55 -17.50
CA SER A 5 -10.45 0.34 -16.05
C SER A 5 -9.10 0.73 -15.44
N GLU A 6 -8.00 0.49 -16.17
CA GLU A 6 -6.66 0.94 -15.79
C GLU A 6 -6.57 2.46 -15.78
N GLN A 7 -7.08 3.11 -16.83
CA GLN A 7 -7.08 4.56 -16.92
C GLN A 7 -7.93 5.19 -15.80
N ALA A 8 -9.10 4.62 -15.48
CA ALA A 8 -9.95 5.13 -14.42
C ALA A 8 -9.27 5.06 -13.04
N ASN A 9 -8.54 3.98 -12.76
CA ASN A 9 -7.79 3.83 -11.51
C ASN A 9 -6.57 4.75 -11.45
N LEU A 10 -5.83 4.91 -12.57
CA LEU A 10 -4.74 5.88 -12.66
C LEU A 10 -5.24 7.31 -12.41
N ASN A 11 -6.36 7.69 -13.03
CA ASN A 11 -6.97 9.00 -12.84
C ASN A 11 -7.41 9.20 -11.37
N LEU A 12 -7.92 8.15 -10.71
CA LEU A 12 -8.30 8.23 -9.28
C LEU A 12 -7.07 8.45 -8.39
N GLU A 13 -5.97 7.75 -8.66
CA GLU A 13 -4.72 7.88 -7.91
C GLU A 13 -4.12 9.28 -8.09
N GLN A 14 -4.01 9.75 -9.34
CA GLN A 14 -3.52 11.10 -9.64
C GLN A 14 -4.42 12.17 -9.01
N ALA A 15 -5.74 12.02 -9.11
CA ALA A 15 -6.70 12.94 -8.48
C ALA A 15 -6.57 12.97 -6.95
N ARG A 16 -6.22 11.84 -6.32
CA ARG A 16 -5.96 11.78 -4.88
C ARG A 16 -4.72 12.60 -4.52
N ASN A 17 -3.62 12.41 -5.24
CA ASN A 17 -2.38 13.15 -5.01
C ASN A 17 -2.58 14.65 -5.19
N LEU A 18 -3.27 15.05 -6.27
CA LEU A 18 -3.65 16.44 -6.49
C LEU A 18 -4.59 16.98 -5.39
N ARG A 19 -5.51 16.16 -4.89
CA ARG A 19 -6.37 16.59 -3.79
C ARG A 19 -5.58 16.79 -2.49
N ALA A 20 -4.61 15.91 -2.22
CA ALA A 20 -3.72 15.99 -1.07
C ALA A 20 -2.79 17.21 -1.13
N SER A 21 -2.33 17.62 -2.32
CA SER A 21 -1.59 18.85 -2.54
C SER A 21 -2.45 20.13 -2.52
N GLY A 22 -3.77 20.00 -2.32
CA GLY A 22 -4.69 21.12 -2.14
C GLY A 22 -5.48 21.52 -3.39
N SER A 23 -5.27 20.89 -4.55
CA SER A 23 -5.98 21.23 -5.78
C SER A 23 -7.50 21.07 -5.65
N SER A 24 -8.24 21.96 -6.32
CA SER A 24 -9.71 21.88 -6.39
C SER A 24 -10.14 20.78 -7.36
N TYR A 25 -11.36 20.23 -7.21
CA TYR A 25 -11.89 19.24 -8.14
C TYR A 25 -12.02 19.77 -9.57
N ARG A 26 -12.24 21.08 -9.75
CA ARG A 26 -12.31 21.70 -11.07
C ARG A 26 -10.95 21.65 -11.76
N ASP A 27 -9.89 21.93 -11.03
CA ASP A 27 -8.51 21.92 -11.56
C ASP A 27 -8.03 20.50 -11.82
N ILE A 28 -8.38 19.56 -10.94
CA ILE A 28 -8.15 18.12 -11.17
C ILE A 28 -8.81 17.66 -12.48
N GLY A 29 -10.07 18.06 -12.71
CA GLY A 29 -10.79 17.72 -13.95
C GLY A 29 -10.07 18.22 -15.21
N ARG A 30 -9.56 19.45 -15.17
CA ARG A 30 -8.80 20.06 -16.26
C ARG A 30 -7.44 19.38 -16.46
N GLN A 31 -6.68 19.18 -15.40
CA GLN A 31 -5.32 18.65 -15.44
C GLN A 31 -5.28 17.19 -15.91
N LEU A 32 -6.25 16.38 -15.50
CA LEU A 32 -6.35 14.99 -15.90
C LEU A 32 -7.11 14.79 -17.23
N ALA A 33 -7.59 15.86 -17.86
CA ALA A 33 -8.42 15.82 -19.07
C ALA A 33 -9.60 14.83 -18.97
N ILE A 34 -10.26 14.80 -17.80
CA ILE A 34 -11.36 13.86 -17.52
C ILE A 34 -12.73 14.50 -17.67
N THR A 35 -13.71 13.68 -18.03
CA THR A 35 -15.12 14.10 -18.10
C THR A 35 -15.70 14.43 -16.72
N SER A 36 -16.76 15.23 -16.69
CA SER A 36 -17.51 15.55 -15.46
C SER A 36 -18.05 14.30 -14.75
N GLY A 37 -18.48 13.29 -15.51
CA GLY A 37 -18.93 12.00 -14.97
C GLY A 37 -17.81 11.23 -14.25
N GLN A 38 -16.62 11.15 -14.86
CA GLN A 38 -15.44 10.54 -14.25
C GLN A 38 -15.00 11.30 -12.98
N LEU A 39 -14.97 12.64 -13.04
CA LEU A 39 -14.68 13.48 -11.87
C LEU A 39 -15.70 13.25 -10.74
N GLY A 40 -16.99 13.12 -11.08
CA GLY A 40 -18.04 12.79 -10.13
C GLY A 40 -17.88 11.40 -9.49
N HIS A 41 -17.37 10.41 -10.25
CA HIS A 41 -17.00 9.11 -9.71
C HIS A 41 -15.83 9.22 -8.72
N ILE A 42 -14.74 9.87 -9.12
CA ILE A 42 -13.55 10.10 -8.30
C ILE A 42 -13.92 10.80 -6.98
N ARG A 43 -14.69 11.89 -7.05
CA ARG A 43 -15.12 12.64 -5.86
C ARG A 43 -15.89 11.77 -4.87
N ARG A 44 -16.79 10.92 -5.37
CA ARG A 44 -17.57 9.99 -4.52
C ARG A 44 -16.68 8.94 -3.87
N THR A 45 -15.72 8.39 -4.61
CA THR A 45 -14.76 7.41 -4.08
C THR A 45 -13.90 8.03 -2.98
N LEU A 46 -13.25 9.17 -3.24
CA LEU A 46 -12.41 9.85 -2.23
C LEU A 46 -13.22 10.30 -1.00
N LYS A 47 -14.45 10.79 -1.19
CA LYS A 47 -15.33 11.16 -0.08
C LYS A 47 -15.69 9.94 0.78
N ARG A 48 -15.96 8.79 0.15
CA ARG A 48 -16.25 7.54 0.87
C ARG A 48 -15.06 7.10 1.71
N GLU A 49 -13.86 7.08 1.13
CA GLU A 49 -12.63 6.72 1.85
C GLU A 49 -12.38 7.63 3.05
N LYS A 50 -12.46 8.95 2.85
CA LYS A 50 -12.31 9.91 3.96
C LYS A 50 -13.34 9.67 5.05
N GLY A 51 -14.61 9.49 4.67
CA GLY A 51 -15.70 9.23 5.62
C GLY A 51 -15.53 7.91 6.39
N ALA A 52 -15.03 6.87 5.72
CA ALA A 52 -14.69 5.59 6.34
C ALA A 52 -13.63 5.75 7.43
N ARG A 53 -12.53 6.45 7.11
CA ARG A 53 -11.46 6.74 8.07
C ARG A 53 -11.95 7.59 9.23
N THR A 54 -12.79 8.61 8.99
CA THR A 54 -13.38 9.42 10.05
C THR A 54 -14.26 8.58 10.98
N ARG A 55 -15.12 7.72 10.44
CA ARG A 55 -15.98 6.84 11.25
C ARG A 55 -15.16 5.83 12.06
N LEU A 56 -14.13 5.26 11.46
CA LEU A 56 -13.22 4.35 12.13
C LEU A 56 -12.57 5.02 13.35
N ARG A 57 -11.98 6.20 13.17
CA ARG A 57 -11.35 6.96 14.26
C ARG A 57 -12.35 7.45 15.32
N SER A 58 -13.58 7.76 14.91
CA SER A 58 -14.64 8.13 15.84
C SER A 58 -15.13 6.94 16.68
N ALA A 59 -15.24 5.74 16.09
CA ALA A 59 -15.67 4.54 16.79
C ALA A 59 -14.55 3.93 17.64
N LYS A 60 -13.30 4.10 17.21
CA LYS A 60 -12.09 3.60 17.85
C LYS A 60 -11.01 4.69 17.80
N PRO A 61 -10.82 5.47 18.87
CA PRO A 61 -9.85 6.57 18.90
C PRO A 61 -8.42 6.14 18.60
N ASN A 62 -8.05 4.91 18.98
CA ASN A 62 -6.73 4.33 18.76
C ASN A 62 -6.61 3.55 17.44
N ALA A 63 -7.65 3.59 16.58
CA ALA A 63 -7.58 2.90 15.30
C ALA A 63 -6.58 3.56 14.36
N THR A 64 -5.77 2.71 13.75
CA THR A 64 -4.78 3.07 12.74
C THR A 64 -5.37 2.89 11.34
N ASP A 65 -4.63 3.31 10.33
CA ASP A 65 -5.04 3.10 8.94
C ASP A 65 -5.04 1.60 8.56
N ARG A 66 -4.36 0.73 9.35
CA ARG A 66 -4.44 -0.75 9.22
C ARG A 66 -5.83 -1.29 9.52
N ASP A 67 -6.53 -0.68 10.47
CA ASP A 67 -7.86 -1.11 10.91
C ASP A 67 -8.96 -0.77 9.90
N LEU A 68 -8.62 -0.09 8.80
CA LEU A 68 -9.57 0.29 7.77
C LEU A 68 -10.16 -0.95 7.09
N PRO A 69 -11.50 -1.11 7.06
CA PRO A 69 -12.11 -2.24 6.38
C PRO A 69 -11.85 -2.22 4.88
N VAL A 70 -11.49 -3.38 4.30
CA VAL A 70 -11.27 -3.53 2.85
C VAL A 70 -12.50 -3.10 2.06
N SER A 71 -13.70 -3.38 2.59
CA SER A 71 -14.99 -3.00 2.00
C SER A 71 -15.19 -1.48 1.85
N GLN A 72 -14.42 -0.67 2.59
CA GLN A 72 -14.49 0.78 2.59
C GLN A 72 -13.32 1.47 1.87
N SER A 73 -12.40 0.70 1.28
CA SER A 73 -11.28 1.20 0.47
C SER A 73 -11.70 1.70 -0.93
N ALA A 74 -10.79 2.39 -1.65
CA ALA A 74 -10.95 2.76 -3.06
C ALA A 74 -10.95 1.61 -4.05
N LEU A 75 -10.69 0.36 -3.63
CA LEU A 75 -10.66 -0.76 -4.56
C LEU A 75 -11.99 -0.89 -5.33
N PRO A 76 -11.97 -1.41 -6.57
CA PRO A 76 -13.20 -1.71 -7.31
C PRO A 76 -14.14 -2.60 -6.50
N SER A 77 -15.46 -2.38 -6.61
CA SER A 77 -16.46 -3.08 -5.79
C SER A 77 -16.36 -4.61 -5.88
N GLY A 78 -16.15 -5.14 -7.09
CA GLY A 78 -15.96 -6.58 -7.30
C GLY A 78 -14.71 -7.11 -6.59
N LEU A 79 -13.62 -6.34 -6.61
CA LEU A 79 -12.38 -6.71 -5.92
C LEU A 79 -12.53 -6.64 -4.40
N ARG A 80 -13.23 -5.62 -3.86
CA ARG A 80 -13.55 -5.56 -2.43
C ARG A 80 -14.37 -6.77 -1.99
N ARG A 81 -15.42 -7.11 -2.73
CA ARG A 81 -16.28 -8.25 -2.42
C ARG A 81 -15.48 -9.56 -2.44
N PHE A 82 -14.64 -9.73 -3.45
CA PHE A 82 -13.75 -10.89 -3.57
C PHE A 82 -12.82 -11.00 -2.34
N LEU A 83 -12.06 -9.94 -2.04
CA LEU A 83 -11.12 -9.96 -0.91
C LEU A 83 -11.81 -10.22 0.43
N THR A 84 -12.96 -9.59 0.67
CA THR A 84 -13.75 -9.84 1.88
C THR A 84 -14.27 -11.28 1.94
N SER A 85 -14.70 -11.87 0.82
CA SER A 85 -15.10 -13.29 0.78
C SER A 85 -13.93 -14.25 0.97
N SER A 86 -12.72 -13.85 0.59
CA SER A 86 -11.48 -14.59 0.84
C SER A 86 -10.96 -14.45 2.28
N GLY A 87 -11.67 -13.73 3.15
CA GLY A 87 -11.35 -13.62 4.57
C GLY A 87 -10.58 -12.35 4.96
N TYR A 88 -10.18 -11.51 3.99
CA TYR A 88 -9.47 -10.26 4.29
C TYR A 88 -10.45 -9.16 4.71
N ARG A 89 -10.46 -8.84 6.00
CA ARG A 89 -11.42 -7.89 6.58
C ARG A 89 -10.85 -6.48 6.62
N THR A 90 -9.57 -6.34 6.97
CA THR A 90 -8.88 -5.06 7.13
C THR A 90 -7.72 -4.90 6.13
N LEU A 91 -7.23 -3.67 5.97
CA LEU A 91 -6.01 -3.42 5.19
C LEU A 91 -4.77 -4.01 5.88
N GLY A 92 -4.77 -4.09 7.21
CA GLY A 92 -3.74 -4.78 7.99
C GLY A 92 -3.65 -6.26 7.64
N ASP A 93 -4.78 -6.96 7.56
CA ASP A 93 -4.82 -8.40 7.20
C ASP A 93 -4.16 -8.64 5.83
N LEU A 94 -4.40 -7.73 4.87
CA LEU A 94 -3.80 -7.80 3.53
C LEU A 94 -2.31 -7.50 3.56
N ALA A 95 -1.89 -6.51 4.36
CA ALA A 95 -0.49 -6.16 4.54
C ALA A 95 0.29 -7.31 5.14
N ASP A 96 -0.24 -7.93 6.20
CA ASP A 96 0.39 -9.07 6.88
C ASP A 96 0.50 -10.27 5.95
N LYS A 97 -0.54 -10.54 5.14
CA LYS A 97 -0.48 -11.64 4.19
C LYS A 97 0.51 -11.40 3.05
N LEU A 98 0.72 -10.15 2.65
CA LEU A 98 1.73 -9.81 1.63
C LEU A 98 3.16 -9.78 2.18
N ALA A 99 3.32 -9.57 3.49
CA ALA A 99 4.61 -9.65 4.17
C ALA A 99 5.04 -11.09 4.48
N ASP A 100 4.11 -12.06 4.39
CA ASP A 100 4.36 -13.49 4.57
C ASP A 100 5.31 -14.04 3.47
N PRO A 101 6.53 -14.50 3.82
CA PRO A 101 7.51 -15.02 2.86
C PRO A 101 7.02 -16.23 2.06
N ASP A 102 6.11 -17.02 2.64
CA ASP A 102 5.57 -18.22 2.02
C ASP A 102 4.39 -17.91 1.09
N PHE A 103 3.91 -16.66 1.11
CA PHE A 103 2.83 -16.24 0.24
C PHE A 103 3.34 -15.99 -1.18
N ARG A 104 2.88 -16.82 -2.13
CA ARG A 104 3.24 -16.77 -3.56
C ARG A 104 2.74 -15.52 -4.31
N GLY A 105 2.23 -14.51 -3.59
CA GLY A 105 1.70 -13.27 -4.14
C GLY A 105 0.21 -13.31 -4.47
N LEU A 106 -0.42 -12.13 -4.46
CA LEU A 106 -1.85 -11.96 -4.73
C LEU A 106 -2.25 -12.44 -6.14
N GLU A 107 -1.35 -12.27 -7.09
CA GLU A 107 -1.47 -12.72 -8.48
C GLU A 107 -1.64 -14.24 -8.64
N SER A 108 -1.26 -15.03 -7.63
CA SER A 108 -1.46 -16.48 -7.61
C SER A 108 -2.88 -16.89 -7.20
N MET A 109 -3.69 -15.95 -6.68
CA MET A 109 -5.05 -16.23 -6.24
C MET A 109 -6.02 -16.32 -7.44
N PRO A 110 -6.92 -17.33 -7.48
CA PRO A 110 -7.92 -17.44 -8.54
C PRO A 110 -8.79 -16.18 -8.63
N GLY A 111 -8.81 -15.53 -9.79
CA GLY A 111 -9.58 -14.30 -10.00
C GLY A 111 -8.87 -13.00 -9.59
N ILE A 112 -7.65 -13.06 -9.05
CA ILE A 112 -6.76 -11.90 -8.92
C ILE A 112 -5.63 -12.04 -9.94
N GLY A 113 -5.83 -11.45 -11.12
CA GLY A 113 -4.74 -11.30 -12.08
C GLY A 113 -3.73 -10.22 -11.65
N PRO A 114 -2.62 -10.07 -12.40
CA PRO A 114 -1.54 -9.14 -12.10
C PRO A 114 -2.02 -7.68 -12.01
N TYR A 115 -3.05 -7.31 -12.77
CA TYR A 115 -3.66 -5.99 -12.69
C TYR A 115 -4.36 -5.76 -11.34
N ARG A 116 -5.19 -6.70 -10.89
CA ARG A 116 -5.91 -6.58 -9.62
C ARG A 116 -4.94 -6.61 -8.44
N ALA A 117 -3.89 -7.42 -8.52
CA ALA A 117 -2.80 -7.44 -7.54
C ALA A 117 -2.12 -6.06 -7.44
N ARG A 118 -1.81 -5.41 -8.57
CA ARG A 118 -1.27 -4.04 -8.58
C ARG A 118 -2.20 -3.03 -7.92
N LEU A 119 -3.52 -3.13 -8.12
CA LEU A 119 -4.48 -2.24 -7.45
C LEU A 119 -4.47 -2.42 -5.92
N VAL A 120 -4.38 -3.66 -5.44
CA VAL A 120 -4.29 -3.93 -3.99
C VAL A 120 -2.99 -3.37 -3.43
N LYS A 121 -1.86 -3.64 -4.09
CA LYS A 121 -0.54 -3.12 -3.70
C LYS A 121 -0.56 -1.58 -3.66
N GLY A 122 -1.09 -0.91 -4.69
CA GLY A 122 -1.18 0.56 -4.72
C GLY A 122 -2.07 1.14 -3.62
N VAL A 123 -3.15 0.46 -3.23
CA VAL A 123 -3.95 0.89 -2.07
C VAL A 123 -3.16 0.72 -0.77
N LEU A 124 -2.44 -0.39 -0.58
CA LEU A 124 -1.63 -0.58 0.63
C LEU A 124 -0.46 0.41 0.71
N ASP A 125 0.18 0.70 -0.42
CA ASP A 125 1.26 1.69 -0.53
C ASP A 125 0.79 3.08 -0.12
N GLN A 126 -0.41 3.47 -0.56
CA GLN A 126 -1.04 4.74 -0.18
C GLN A 126 -1.18 4.91 1.35
N PHE A 127 -1.39 3.81 2.07
CA PHE A 127 -1.49 3.82 3.53
C PHE A 127 -0.15 3.53 4.22
N GLY A 128 0.96 3.41 3.47
CA GLY A 128 2.27 3.05 3.99
C GLY A 128 2.32 1.63 4.56
N LEU A 129 1.48 0.73 4.05
CA LEU A 129 1.28 -0.62 4.60
C LEU A 129 2.01 -1.70 3.81
N LEU A 130 2.62 -1.35 2.66
CA LEU A 130 3.57 -2.25 2.05
C LEU A 130 4.84 -2.24 2.89
N SER A 131 5.33 -3.42 3.24
CA SER A 131 6.73 -3.57 3.63
C SER A 131 7.56 -2.96 2.51
N GLY A 132 8.28 -1.87 2.79
CA GLY A 132 9.22 -1.30 1.83
C GLY A 132 10.21 -2.38 1.34
N PRO A 133 10.96 -2.14 0.24
CA PRO A 133 12.01 -3.07 -0.16
C PRO A 133 12.84 -3.36 1.08
N SER A 134 12.85 -4.63 1.48
CA SER A 134 13.57 -5.12 2.63
C SER A 134 15.05 -5.14 2.30
N ASP A 135 15.62 -3.97 2.04
CA ASP A 135 17.03 -3.77 2.28
C ASP A 135 17.15 -3.19 3.68
N LEU A 136 16.73 -4.04 4.63
CA LEU A 136 16.87 -3.81 6.06
C LEU A 136 18.36 -3.55 6.36
N GLN A 137 19.25 -4.17 5.58
CA GLN A 137 20.68 -3.90 5.55
C GLN A 137 21.00 -2.49 5.07
N ALA A 138 20.52 -2.02 3.90
CA ALA A 138 20.74 -0.62 3.50
C ALA A 138 20.12 0.41 4.46
N ALA A 139 19.00 0.08 5.11
CA ALA A 139 18.38 0.93 6.13
C ALA A 139 19.21 0.96 7.44
N ILE A 140 19.79 -0.18 7.84
CA ILE A 140 20.72 -0.29 8.98
C ILE A 140 22.03 0.43 8.67
N GLU A 141 22.62 0.22 7.49
CA GLU A 141 23.88 0.87 7.06
C GLU A 141 23.72 2.40 6.98
N LYS A 142 22.53 2.90 6.65
CA LYS A 142 22.24 4.34 6.65
C LYS A 142 22.07 4.93 8.06
N LEU A 143 21.61 4.13 9.02
CA LEU A 143 21.44 4.54 10.43
C LEU A 143 22.71 4.33 11.26
N PHE A 144 23.54 3.36 10.87
CA PHE A 144 24.79 2.98 11.51
C PHE A 144 25.89 2.81 10.45
N PRO A 145 26.39 3.90 9.86
CA PRO A 145 27.41 3.84 8.79
C PRO A 145 28.71 3.14 9.23
N GLU A 146 28.98 3.13 10.54
CA GLU A 146 30.12 2.46 11.17
C GLU A 146 30.09 0.92 11.02
N LEU A 147 28.92 0.32 10.74
CA LEU A 147 28.76 -1.13 10.60
C LEU A 147 29.04 -1.65 9.17
N GLY A 148 29.09 -0.76 8.18
CA GLY A 148 29.28 -1.13 6.78
C GLY A 148 30.74 -1.42 6.38
N HIS A 149 31.72 -1.07 7.22
CA HIS A 149 33.16 -1.12 6.92
C HIS A 149 34.00 -1.71 8.05
N ALA A 150 33.66 -2.91 8.52
CA ALA A 150 34.61 -3.70 9.29
C ALA A 150 34.60 -5.15 8.80
N PRO A 151 35.59 -5.60 8.00
CA PRO A 151 35.98 -6.99 8.10
C PRO A 151 36.44 -7.16 9.55
N LEU A 152 35.67 -7.90 10.36
CA LEU A 152 36.15 -8.33 11.67
C LEU A 152 37.48 -9.04 11.42
N PRO A 153 38.61 -8.54 11.95
CA PRO A 153 39.81 -9.35 11.92
C PRO A 153 39.50 -10.55 12.81
N ILE A 154 39.45 -11.74 12.22
CA ILE A 154 39.65 -12.97 12.96
C ILE A 154 41.10 -12.87 13.46
N GLN A 155 41.29 -12.20 14.60
CA GLN A 155 42.56 -12.23 15.28
C GLN A 155 42.70 -13.61 15.88
N ASP A 156 43.65 -14.33 15.29
CA ASP A 156 44.29 -15.54 15.78
C ASP A 156 44.19 -15.68 17.31
N LEU A 157 43.30 -16.56 17.78
CA LEU A 157 43.47 -17.24 19.05
C LEU A 157 44.51 -18.36 18.85
N GLN A 158 45.73 -17.97 18.52
CA GLN A 158 46.93 -18.71 18.89
C GLN A 158 47.66 -17.79 19.88
N SER A 159 47.51 -17.97 21.18
CA SER A 159 48.40 -18.86 21.91
C SER A 159 47.88 -18.92 23.34
N GLU A 160 47.58 -20.12 23.84
CA GLU A 160 47.82 -20.51 25.24
C GLU A 160 47.32 -21.94 25.44
N THR A 161 48.21 -22.92 25.28
CA THR A 161 48.19 -24.14 26.09
C THR A 161 49.57 -24.80 26.07
N CYS A 162 50.29 -24.58 27.17
CA CYS A 162 51.14 -25.52 27.89
C CYS A 162 51.77 -26.70 27.13
N ARG A 163 53.07 -26.65 26.84
CA ARG A 163 54.17 -27.31 27.58
C ARG A 163 55.44 -27.36 26.74
#